data_AF-A0A7Y5FAA6-F1
#
_entry.id   AF-A0A7Y5FAA6-F1
#
_cell.length_a   1.000
_cell.length_b   1.000
_cell.length_c   1.000
_cell.angle_alpha   90.00
_cell.angle_beta   90.00
_cell.angle_gamma   90.00
#
_symmetry.space_group_name_H-M   'P 1'
#
loop_
_entity.id
_entity.type
_entity.pdbx_description
1 polymer ?
#
loop_
_entity_poly.entity_id
_entity_poly.type
_entity_poly.pdbx_seq_one_letter_code
_entity_poly.pdbx_strand_id
1 'polypeptide(L)'
;MMRRFALVFVALMAAAAPSAFAQISDPSAKIADYLSAVAFSGDRSAANALADRLYDETVTVDQWRRDFQKYFTTGAFTEALGAFWETVLIEADDREHPRLGLISALCASEAAKAALPRAAQLPAAYDSLATAFRWLHYALQALDTHAQSMAFDELSRTLGGGSLRTFAQDPRRYALFVQAALTLTEYAGSRARDTVGQLLGLPPAPMLVWQRFGILVFDNGAFGDRHYASLVSLLAAIPQQLHAIRAIIVPSATGIAPGTGFSTSGQIVYLPYISMDVYTSPREFIENQGPIAPQFTAIAAQEIVRAVQAVQFWVRPALIARRDIILANAGAVEARYLRHFRIVHPATYMNNPDELLPALAYIYVIDSRTVFQMAIGYFLLNQHETVDQFLLLADLLSGGGPTAPLLSTSLLGEVVSAPAAIGRVHGNWIRAPYPANAGLMYNPAIPVDLWFCNRISYGPSTYVFSFDEHGITHGYLR
;
A
#
# COMPACT_ATOMS: atom_id res chain seq x y z
N MET A 1 -3.67 -7.72 43.22
CA MET A 1 -4.30 -9.00 42.81
C MET A 1 -3.34 -9.64 41.82
N MET A 2 -2.44 -10.50 42.31
CA MET A 2 -1.29 -11.04 41.55
C MET A 2 -1.75 -12.11 40.55
N ARG A 3 -1.89 -11.74 39.28
CA ARG A 3 -1.98 -12.71 38.17
C ARG A 3 -0.54 -13.04 37.73
N ARG A 4 0.05 -14.07 38.34
CA ARG A 4 1.26 -14.71 37.82
C ARG A 4 0.86 -15.53 36.60
N PHE A 5 1.10 -15.02 35.40
CA PHE A 5 0.86 -15.76 34.17
C PHE A 5 2.13 -16.47 33.69
N ALA A 6 1.94 -17.72 33.29
CA ALA A 6 2.97 -18.54 32.71
C ALA A 6 3.13 -18.16 31.24
N LEU A 7 4.21 -17.42 30.93
CA LEU A 7 4.77 -17.28 29.59
C LEU A 7 4.86 -18.66 28.91
N VAL A 8 4.02 -18.90 27.90
CA VAL A 8 4.11 -20.04 26.99
C VAL A 8 4.89 -19.56 25.76
N PHE A 9 6.22 -19.71 25.80
CA PHE A 9 7.08 -19.46 24.65
C PHE A 9 7.19 -20.73 23.80
N VAL A 10 6.77 -20.64 22.53
CA VAL A 10 7.04 -21.67 21.52
C VAL A 10 8.42 -21.40 20.92
N ALA A 11 9.36 -22.30 21.25
CA ALA A 11 10.58 -22.65 20.53
C ALA A 11 11.56 -21.53 20.11
N LEU A 12 12.52 -21.22 20.97
CA LEU A 12 13.90 -20.94 20.54
C LEU A 12 14.89 -21.67 21.45
N MET A 13 15.74 -22.49 20.83
CA MET A 13 16.79 -23.28 21.47
C MET A 13 17.79 -22.36 22.18
N ALA A 14 17.91 -22.50 23.50
CA ALA A 14 19.01 -21.94 24.28
C ALA A 14 19.69 -23.06 25.08
N ALA A 15 20.98 -23.25 24.81
CA ALA A 15 21.88 -24.02 25.65
C ALA A 15 21.96 -23.35 27.03
N ALA A 16 21.70 -24.12 28.09
CA ALA A 16 21.71 -23.62 29.45
C ALA A 16 23.14 -23.33 29.92
N ALA A 17 23.43 -22.06 30.21
CA ALA A 17 24.58 -21.66 31.04
C ALA A 17 24.04 -21.15 32.39
N PRO A 18 24.63 -21.55 33.53
CA PRO A 18 24.19 -21.07 34.83
C PRO A 18 24.76 -19.67 35.11
N SER A 19 23.88 -18.68 35.29
CA SER A 19 24.25 -17.32 35.71
C SER A 19 24.03 -17.13 37.22
N ALA A 20 25.13 -16.85 37.93
CA ALA A 20 25.11 -16.40 39.30
C ALA A 20 25.00 -14.86 39.32
N PHE A 21 23.90 -14.30 39.81
CA PHE A 21 23.73 -12.85 39.98
C PHE A 21 23.68 -12.47 41.46
N ALA A 22 24.71 -11.73 41.90
CA ALA A 22 24.84 -11.13 43.23
C ALA A 22 23.96 -9.88 43.39
N GLN A 23 23.66 -9.50 44.65
CA GLN A 23 22.90 -8.31 45.02
C GLN A 23 23.57 -7.01 44.54
N ILE A 24 22.86 -6.19 43.75
CA ILE A 24 23.35 -4.94 43.14
C ILE A 24 22.48 -3.75 43.58
N SER A 25 23.14 -2.64 43.94
CA SER A 25 22.61 -1.45 44.65
C SER A 25 22.30 -0.21 43.79
N ASP A 26 22.39 -0.27 42.47
CA ASP A 26 21.95 0.82 41.56
C ASP A 26 20.81 0.35 40.64
N PRO A 27 19.59 0.92 40.75
CA PRO A 27 18.46 0.57 39.89
C PRO A 27 18.69 0.84 38.40
N SER A 28 19.48 1.86 38.04
CA SER A 28 19.69 2.30 36.64
C SER A 28 20.76 1.47 35.91
N ALA A 29 21.80 1.02 36.63
CA ALA A 29 22.78 0.08 36.10
C ALA A 29 22.14 -1.23 35.62
N LYS A 30 21.00 -1.62 36.19
CA LYS A 30 20.32 -2.89 35.89
C LYS A 30 19.59 -2.93 34.55
N ILE A 31 19.04 -1.81 34.07
CA ILE A 31 18.22 -1.84 32.83
C ILE A 31 19.09 -2.17 31.62
N ALA A 32 20.25 -1.53 31.47
CA ALA A 32 21.18 -1.83 30.38
C ALA A 32 21.69 -3.28 30.43
N ASP A 33 21.95 -3.81 31.63
CA ASP A 33 22.36 -5.20 31.82
C ASP A 33 21.24 -6.18 31.44
N TYR A 34 19.99 -5.90 31.82
CA TYR A 34 18.84 -6.71 31.42
C TYR A 34 18.61 -6.67 29.91
N LEU A 35 18.67 -5.49 29.28
CA LEU A 35 18.59 -5.35 27.82
C LEU A 35 19.67 -6.16 27.12
N SER A 36 20.91 -6.13 27.64
CA SER A 36 22.02 -6.92 27.12
C SER A 36 21.75 -8.42 27.23
N ALA A 37 21.35 -8.91 28.40
CA ALA A 37 21.06 -10.33 28.61
C ALA A 37 19.87 -10.83 27.74
N VAL A 38 18.83 -10.02 27.57
CA VAL A 38 17.72 -10.35 26.65
C VAL A 38 18.21 -10.36 25.20
N ALA A 39 18.93 -9.33 24.76
CA ALA A 39 19.33 -9.18 23.37
C ALA A 39 20.34 -10.26 22.90
N PHE A 40 21.26 -10.69 23.76
CA PHE A 40 22.34 -11.62 23.41
C PHE A 40 22.04 -13.09 23.74
N SER A 41 21.41 -13.37 24.88
CA SER A 41 21.17 -14.76 25.34
C SER A 41 19.69 -15.12 25.44
N GLY A 42 18.77 -14.19 25.20
CA GLY A 42 17.34 -14.42 25.43
C GLY A 42 17.06 -14.79 26.89
N ASP A 43 17.82 -14.22 27.84
CA ASP A 43 17.74 -14.59 29.26
C ASP A 43 16.34 -14.29 29.82
N ARG A 44 15.61 -15.36 30.18
CA ARG A 44 14.24 -15.27 30.71
C ARG A 44 14.15 -14.53 32.04
N SER A 45 15.14 -14.68 32.92
CA SER A 45 15.15 -13.98 34.19
C SER A 45 15.35 -12.48 33.99
N ALA A 46 16.23 -12.10 33.05
CA ALA A 46 16.42 -10.71 32.67
C ALA A 46 15.17 -10.13 31.99
N ALA A 47 14.51 -10.89 31.11
CA ALA A 47 13.25 -10.50 30.47
C ALA A 47 12.15 -10.22 31.51
N ASN A 48 11.96 -11.13 32.49
CA ASN A 48 10.97 -10.92 33.55
C ASN A 48 11.31 -9.68 34.42
N ALA A 49 12.57 -9.52 34.80
CA ALA A 49 12.99 -8.35 35.58
C ALA A 49 12.84 -7.03 34.80
N LEU A 50 13.06 -7.07 33.48
CA LEU A 50 12.82 -5.93 32.61
C LEU A 50 11.33 -5.62 32.47
N ALA A 51 10.48 -6.64 32.33
CA ALA A 51 9.03 -6.50 32.32
C ALA A 51 8.51 -5.89 33.63
N ASP A 52 8.93 -6.41 34.79
CA ASP A 52 8.57 -5.85 36.10
C ASP A 52 8.91 -4.35 36.21
N ARG A 53 10.03 -3.93 35.61
CA ARG A 53 10.43 -2.52 35.55
C ARG A 53 9.60 -1.70 34.57
N LEU A 54 9.15 -2.30 33.47
CA LEU A 54 8.28 -1.61 32.52
C LEU A 54 6.94 -1.26 33.16
N TYR A 55 6.39 -2.11 34.03
CA TYR A 55 5.15 -1.83 34.77
C TYR A 55 5.32 -0.89 35.98
N ASP A 56 6.55 -0.52 36.33
CA ASP A 56 6.82 0.46 37.38
C ASP A 56 6.59 1.89 36.85
N GLU A 57 5.43 2.47 37.20
CA GLU A 57 5.04 3.84 36.80
C GLU A 57 5.98 4.92 37.35
N THR A 58 6.79 4.62 38.37
CA THR A 58 7.77 5.58 38.89
C THR A 58 8.95 5.79 37.94
N VAL A 59 9.17 4.85 37.01
CA VAL A 59 10.18 4.98 35.95
C VAL A 59 9.60 5.81 34.81
N THR A 60 10.07 7.05 34.73
CA THR A 60 9.65 8.01 33.69
C THR A 60 10.17 7.64 32.31
N VAL A 61 9.49 8.14 31.27
CA VAL A 61 9.90 7.98 29.87
C VAL A 61 11.32 8.52 29.63
N ASP A 62 11.69 9.63 30.28
CA ASP A 62 13.04 10.20 30.16
C ASP A 62 14.11 9.33 30.82
N GLN A 63 13.77 8.60 31.90
CA GLN A 63 14.68 7.64 32.51
C GLN A 63 14.94 6.47 31.54
N TRP A 64 13.87 5.89 30.96
CA TRP A 64 14.00 4.86 29.92
C TRP A 64 14.86 5.31 28.75
N ARG A 65 14.66 6.53 28.25
CA ARG A 65 15.47 7.11 27.17
C ARG A 65 16.96 7.15 27.52
N ARG A 66 17.33 7.60 28.73
CA ARG A 66 18.73 7.62 29.18
C ARG A 66 19.33 6.22 29.24
N ASP A 67 18.55 5.25 29.71
CA ASP A 67 19.00 3.86 29.83
C ASP A 67 19.19 3.20 28.46
N PHE A 68 18.29 3.48 27.50
CA PHE A 68 18.46 3.04 26.10
C PHE A 68 19.68 3.67 25.45
N GLN A 69 19.89 4.99 25.62
CA GLN A 69 21.09 5.67 25.11
C GLN A 69 22.37 5.05 25.65
N LYS A 70 22.40 4.73 26.95
CA LYS A 70 23.54 4.05 27.58
C LYS A 70 23.75 2.66 26.98
N TYR A 71 22.69 1.86 26.86
CA TYR A 71 22.76 0.51 26.29
C TYR A 71 23.28 0.49 24.84
N PHE A 72 22.71 1.33 23.96
CA PHE A 72 23.06 1.32 22.53
C PHE A 72 24.42 1.94 22.19
N THR A 73 25.19 2.40 23.18
CA THR A 73 26.62 2.71 22.97
C THR A 73 27.41 1.48 22.51
N THR A 74 27.06 0.30 23.02
CA THR A 74 27.72 -0.98 22.69
C THR A 74 26.75 -2.07 22.27
N GLY A 75 25.46 -1.95 22.62
CA GLY A 75 24.41 -2.89 22.29
C GLY A 75 23.87 -2.79 20.86
N ALA A 76 22.93 -3.69 20.55
CA ALA A 76 22.23 -3.77 19.27
C ALA A 76 20.78 -4.17 19.51
N PHE A 77 19.88 -3.77 18.60
CA PHE A 77 18.48 -4.19 18.63
C PHE A 77 18.34 -5.49 17.84
N THR A 78 18.21 -6.60 18.55
CA THR A 78 18.18 -7.95 17.98
C THR A 78 16.74 -8.47 17.86
N GLU A 79 16.56 -9.56 17.09
CA GLU A 79 15.27 -10.25 17.00
C GLU A 79 14.78 -10.74 18.38
N ALA A 80 15.70 -11.15 19.28
CA ALA A 80 15.35 -11.53 20.64
C ALA A 80 14.77 -10.37 21.45
N LEU A 81 15.31 -9.16 21.28
CA LEU A 81 14.76 -7.96 21.91
C LEU A 81 13.40 -7.58 21.29
N GLY A 82 13.21 -7.76 19.99
CA GLY A 82 11.91 -7.60 19.33
C GLY A 82 10.86 -8.57 19.87
N ALA A 83 11.19 -9.87 19.98
CA ALA A 83 10.30 -10.89 20.54
C ALA A 83 9.93 -10.64 22.01
N PHE A 84 10.87 -10.09 22.79
CA PHE A 84 10.59 -9.63 24.15
C PHE A 84 9.51 -8.55 24.15
N TRP A 85 9.67 -7.51 23.34
CA TRP A 85 8.69 -6.42 23.28
C TRP A 85 7.32 -6.88 22.76
N GLU A 86 7.30 -7.80 21.78
CA GLU A 86 6.06 -8.41 21.29
C GLU A 86 5.31 -9.10 22.43
N THR A 87 6.02 -9.87 23.25
CA THR A 87 5.43 -10.54 24.41
C THR A 87 4.88 -9.54 25.42
N VAL A 88 5.66 -8.49 25.73
CA VAL A 88 5.22 -7.43 26.65
C VAL A 88 3.95 -6.75 26.15
N LEU A 89 3.84 -6.45 24.85
CA LEU A 89 2.66 -5.79 24.28
C LEU A 89 1.43 -6.72 24.23
N ILE A 90 1.61 -8.00 23.92
CA ILE A 90 0.51 -8.98 23.92
C ILE A 90 -0.06 -9.19 25.33
N GLU A 91 0.79 -9.15 26.36
CA GLU A 91 0.39 -9.38 27.75
C GLU A 91 -0.12 -8.11 28.47
N ALA A 92 0.16 -6.93 27.91
CA ALA A 92 -0.25 -5.65 28.48
C ALA A 92 -1.78 -5.50 28.52
N ASP A 93 -2.31 -4.85 29.56
CA ASP A 93 -3.70 -4.44 29.55
C ASP A 93 -3.93 -3.20 28.65
N ASP A 94 -5.19 -2.91 28.32
CA ASP A 94 -5.56 -1.78 27.45
C ASP A 94 -5.06 -0.41 27.97
N ARG A 95 -4.84 -0.27 29.30
CA ARG A 95 -4.40 0.98 29.92
C ARG A 95 -2.89 1.15 29.80
N GLU A 96 -2.14 0.06 29.88
CA GLU A 96 -0.68 0.02 29.82
C GLU A 96 -0.16 0.01 28.38
N HIS A 97 -0.96 -0.53 27.45
CA HIS A 97 -0.59 -0.76 26.06
C HIS A 97 -0.01 0.49 25.36
N PRO A 98 -0.60 1.71 25.45
CA PRO A 98 -0.03 2.89 24.82
C PRO A 98 1.33 3.33 25.40
N ARG A 99 1.50 3.22 26.74
CA ARG A 99 2.75 3.58 27.41
C ARG A 99 3.87 2.60 27.05
N LEU A 100 3.58 1.30 27.07
CA LEU A 100 4.54 0.26 26.71
C LEU A 100 4.89 0.31 25.22
N GLY A 101 3.90 0.58 24.37
CA GLY A 101 4.11 0.87 22.94
C GLY A 101 5.10 2.02 22.76
N LEU A 102 4.89 3.15 23.44
CA LEU A 102 5.78 4.30 23.37
C LEU A 102 7.20 3.96 23.82
N ILE A 103 7.36 3.31 24.98
CA ILE A 103 8.70 2.94 25.50
C ILE A 103 9.42 2.01 24.53
N SER A 104 8.72 1.04 23.94
CA SER A 104 9.31 0.12 22.94
C SER A 104 9.75 0.86 21.66
N ALA A 105 8.96 1.84 21.20
CA ALA A 105 9.28 2.66 20.05
C ALA A 105 10.49 3.57 20.32
N LEU A 106 10.62 4.11 21.53
CA LEU A 106 11.80 4.88 21.95
C LEU A 106 13.06 4.01 22.00
N CYS A 107 12.95 2.76 22.47
CA CYS A 107 14.05 1.80 22.45
C CYS A 107 14.56 1.56 21.02
N ALA A 108 13.65 1.25 20.08
CA ALA A 108 14.02 1.06 18.68
C ALA A 108 14.51 2.34 17.99
N SER A 109 14.01 3.52 18.38
CA SER A 109 14.48 4.81 17.86
C SER A 109 15.92 5.13 18.27
N GLU A 110 16.29 4.85 19.53
CA GLU A 110 17.68 5.01 20.00
C GLU A 110 18.61 3.92 19.41
N ALA A 111 18.09 2.71 19.16
CA ALA A 111 18.83 1.70 18.41
C ALA A 111 19.15 2.16 16.98
N ALA A 112 18.13 2.67 16.27
CA ALA A 112 18.27 3.15 14.90
C ALA A 112 19.31 4.28 14.82
N LYS A 113 19.28 5.21 15.77
CA LYS A 113 20.28 6.28 15.92
C LYS A 113 21.71 5.75 16.03
N ALA A 114 21.93 4.80 16.93
CA ALA A 114 23.26 4.26 17.21
C ALA A 114 23.79 3.40 16.06
N ALA A 115 22.88 2.74 15.34
CA ALA A 115 23.19 1.87 14.21
C ALA A 115 23.45 2.66 12.91
N LEU A 116 22.67 3.70 12.64
CA LEU A 116 22.68 4.49 11.40
C LEU A 116 24.07 4.89 10.89
N PRO A 117 24.95 5.56 11.67
CA PRO A 117 26.26 6.00 11.17
C PRO A 117 27.21 4.84 10.86
N ARG A 118 26.95 3.65 11.42
CA ARG A 118 27.81 2.46 11.29
C ARG A 118 27.29 1.44 10.28
N ALA A 119 25.98 1.46 9.99
CA ALA A 119 25.31 0.47 9.15
C ALA A 119 25.82 0.44 7.70
N ALA A 120 26.44 1.51 7.20
CA ALA A 120 27.10 1.49 5.90
C ALA A 120 28.35 0.59 5.86
N GLN A 121 28.99 0.33 7.00
CA GLN A 121 30.29 -0.33 7.11
C GLN A 121 30.22 -1.64 7.89
N LEU A 122 29.34 -1.74 8.88
CA LEU A 122 29.24 -2.88 9.79
C LEU A 122 27.93 -3.66 9.56
N PRO A 123 27.98 -4.94 9.13
CA PRO A 123 26.78 -5.77 8.94
C PRO A 123 25.89 -5.84 10.19
N ALA A 124 26.45 -6.03 11.38
CA ALA A 124 25.67 -6.08 12.62
C ALA A 124 24.91 -4.78 12.92
N ALA A 125 25.46 -3.62 12.56
CA ALA A 125 24.74 -2.35 12.69
C ALA A 125 23.63 -2.23 11.63
N TYR A 126 23.85 -2.73 10.42
CA TYR A 126 22.81 -2.81 9.40
C TYR A 126 21.63 -3.69 9.85
N ASP A 127 21.93 -4.89 10.37
CA ASP A 127 20.90 -5.82 10.87
C ASP A 127 20.12 -5.20 12.02
N SER A 128 20.82 -4.59 12.99
CA SER A 128 20.19 -3.87 14.10
C SER A 128 19.27 -2.74 13.62
N LEU A 129 19.66 -2.00 12.57
CA LEU A 129 18.86 -0.92 12.01
C LEU A 129 17.61 -1.47 11.31
N ALA A 130 17.75 -2.57 10.56
CA ALA A 130 16.66 -3.23 9.87
C ALA A 130 15.63 -3.82 10.85
N THR A 131 16.08 -4.51 11.90
CA THR A 131 15.19 -5.04 12.95
C THR A 131 14.51 -3.90 13.70
N ALA A 132 15.21 -2.80 14.02
CA ALA A 132 14.61 -1.64 14.67
C ALA A 132 13.48 -1.01 13.83
N PHE A 133 13.65 -0.81 12.52
CA PHE A 133 12.59 -0.24 11.68
C PHE A 133 11.38 -1.16 11.48
N ARG A 134 11.61 -2.48 11.44
CA ARG A 134 10.53 -3.47 11.43
C ARG A 134 9.76 -3.44 12.74
N TRP A 135 10.47 -3.38 13.87
CA TRP A 135 9.86 -3.24 15.19
C TRP A 135 9.06 -1.95 15.32
N LEU A 136 9.60 -0.81 14.86
CA LEU A 136 8.89 0.46 14.87
C LEU A 136 7.55 0.37 14.14
N HIS A 137 7.50 -0.29 12.98
CA HIS A 137 6.22 -0.50 12.28
C HIS A 137 5.24 -1.37 13.09
N TYR A 138 5.72 -2.45 13.71
CA TYR A 138 4.88 -3.28 14.59
C TYR A 138 4.34 -2.47 15.79
N ALA A 139 5.22 -1.75 16.49
CA ALA A 139 4.88 -0.96 17.66
C ALA A 139 3.83 0.13 17.36
N LEU A 140 3.73 0.59 16.11
CA LEU A 140 2.73 1.58 15.70
C LEU A 140 1.29 1.14 16.04
N GLN A 141 0.99 -0.16 15.97
CA GLN A 141 -0.34 -0.69 16.28
C GLN A 141 -0.73 -0.53 17.75
N ALA A 142 0.26 -0.34 18.64
CA ALA A 142 0.05 -0.14 20.07
C ALA A 142 -0.04 1.35 20.47
N LEU A 143 0.23 2.29 19.55
CA LEU A 143 0.29 3.71 19.86
C LEU A 143 -1.05 4.39 19.60
N ASP A 144 -1.47 5.23 20.55
CA ASP A 144 -2.46 6.27 20.26
C ASP A 144 -1.82 7.43 19.48
N THR A 145 -2.65 8.37 19.00
CA THR A 145 -2.16 9.51 18.20
C THR A 145 -1.16 10.41 18.95
N HIS A 146 -1.23 10.50 20.28
CA HIS A 146 -0.31 11.32 21.05
C HIS A 146 1.04 10.62 21.20
N ALA A 147 1.04 9.36 21.59
CA ALA A 147 2.22 8.51 21.71
C ALA A 147 2.95 8.34 20.36
N GLN A 148 2.20 8.18 19.27
CA GLN A 148 2.74 8.17 17.91
C GLN A 148 3.47 9.47 17.57
N SER A 149 2.91 10.63 17.92
CA SER A 149 3.56 11.92 17.71
C SER A 149 4.86 12.04 18.52
N MET A 150 4.84 11.62 19.79
CA MET A 150 6.04 11.64 20.64
C MET A 150 7.14 10.72 20.11
N ALA A 151 6.78 9.52 19.65
CA ALA A 151 7.72 8.59 19.04
C ALA A 151 8.27 9.12 17.72
N PHE A 152 7.44 9.79 16.90
CA PHE A 152 7.90 10.45 15.68
C PHE A 152 8.89 11.58 15.97
N ASP A 153 8.58 12.46 16.93
CA ASP A 153 9.47 13.56 17.32
C ASP A 153 10.83 13.04 17.77
N GLU A 154 10.83 11.95 18.54
CA GLU A 154 12.05 11.27 18.93
C GLU A 154 12.80 10.72 17.73
N LEU A 155 12.14 9.95 16.88
CA LEU A 155 12.74 9.32 15.71
C LEU A 155 13.31 10.37 14.75
N SER A 156 12.61 11.49 14.55
CA SER A 156 13.09 12.61 13.75
C SER A 156 14.33 13.25 14.37
N ARG A 157 14.32 13.50 15.68
CA ARG A 157 15.45 14.05 16.42
C ARG A 157 16.68 13.14 16.36
N THR A 158 16.48 11.83 16.50
CA THR A 158 17.58 10.86 16.50
C THR A 158 18.17 10.65 15.11
N LEU A 159 17.33 10.61 14.07
CA LEU A 159 17.78 10.42 12.70
C LEU A 159 18.35 11.69 12.06
N GLY A 160 17.99 12.89 12.54
CA GLY A 160 18.42 14.16 11.95
C GLY A 160 19.93 14.40 11.90
N GLY A 161 20.73 13.63 12.65
CA GLY A 161 22.20 13.63 12.57
C GLY A 161 22.80 12.75 11.46
N GLY A 162 21.98 11.94 10.77
CA GLY A 162 22.41 11.04 9.70
C GLY A 162 21.54 11.14 8.46
N SER A 163 21.95 10.50 7.35
CA SER A 163 21.17 10.49 6.11
C SER A 163 20.83 9.06 5.70
N LEU A 164 19.55 8.71 5.77
CA LEU A 164 19.03 7.44 5.25
C LEU A 164 19.27 7.29 3.75
N ARG A 165 19.45 8.41 3.03
CA ARG A 165 19.75 8.44 1.59
C ARG A 165 21.02 7.67 1.22
N THR A 166 21.97 7.52 2.14
CA THR A 166 23.18 6.71 1.92
C THR A 166 22.86 5.25 1.58
N PHE A 167 21.77 4.69 2.11
CA PHE A 167 21.32 3.33 1.77
C PHE A 167 20.64 3.24 0.41
N ALA A 168 20.12 4.35 -0.11
CA ALA A 168 19.52 4.40 -1.45
C ALA A 168 20.58 4.27 -2.57
N GLN A 169 21.87 4.46 -2.25
CA GLN A 169 22.97 4.35 -3.21
C GLN A 169 23.46 2.91 -3.42
N ASP A 170 23.07 1.98 -2.53
CA ASP A 170 23.44 0.57 -2.60
C ASP A 170 22.19 -0.30 -2.84
N PRO A 171 22.06 -0.95 -4.00
CA PRO A 171 20.91 -1.81 -4.31
C PRO A 171 20.63 -2.90 -3.25
N ARG A 172 21.67 -3.38 -2.54
CA ARG A 172 21.51 -4.40 -1.49
C ARG A 172 20.87 -3.86 -0.22
N ARG A 173 20.93 -2.53 -0.03
CA ARG A 173 20.44 -1.82 1.17
C ARG A 173 19.23 -0.95 0.86
N TYR A 174 18.84 -0.83 -0.41
CA TYR A 174 17.71 -0.02 -0.85
C TYR A 174 16.39 -0.44 -0.17
N ALA A 175 16.19 -1.74 0.07
CA ALA A 175 15.02 -2.24 0.78
C ALA A 175 14.90 -1.65 2.21
N LEU A 176 16.03 -1.50 2.92
CA LEU A 176 16.02 -0.84 4.23
C LEU A 176 15.61 0.64 4.11
N PHE A 177 16.10 1.34 3.10
CA PHE A 177 15.70 2.73 2.84
C PHE A 177 14.19 2.85 2.61
N VAL A 178 13.61 1.96 1.80
CA VAL A 178 12.16 1.92 1.55
C VAL A 178 11.38 1.62 2.82
N GLN A 179 11.77 0.60 3.59
CA GLN A 179 11.10 0.26 4.84
C GLN A 179 11.16 1.41 5.84
N ALA A 180 12.34 2.03 6.02
CA ALA A 180 12.52 3.18 6.92
C ALA A 180 11.62 4.36 6.51
N ALA A 181 11.53 4.65 5.21
CA ALA A 181 10.68 5.71 4.67
C ALA A 181 9.18 5.46 4.87
N LEU A 182 8.73 4.22 4.68
CA LEU A 182 7.36 3.79 4.97
C LEU A 182 7.06 3.94 6.45
N THR A 183 7.92 3.42 7.33
CA THR A 183 7.75 3.54 8.78
C THR A 183 7.69 5.02 9.22
N LEU A 184 8.63 5.86 8.76
CA LEU A 184 8.64 7.29 9.07
C LEU A 184 7.36 8.01 8.65
N THR A 185 6.86 7.69 7.46
CA THR A 185 5.62 8.23 6.90
C THR A 185 4.42 7.90 7.78
N GLU A 186 4.34 6.66 8.27
CA GLU A 186 3.24 6.25 9.13
C GLU A 186 3.28 6.94 10.48
N TYR A 187 4.44 7.05 11.11
CA TYR A 187 4.60 7.80 12.36
C TYR A 187 4.28 9.29 12.21
N ALA A 188 4.72 9.92 11.12
CA ALA A 188 4.48 11.34 10.86
C ALA A 188 3.01 11.69 10.60
N GLY A 189 2.27 10.77 9.99
CA GLY A 189 0.97 11.07 9.40
C GLY A 189 1.05 12.22 8.38
N SER A 190 -0.01 13.03 8.27
CA SER A 190 -0.05 14.18 7.36
C SER A 190 0.67 15.42 7.87
N ARG A 191 1.05 15.46 9.16
CA ARG A 191 1.47 16.69 9.84
C ARG A 191 2.92 17.09 9.59
N ALA A 192 3.78 16.11 9.28
CA ALA A 192 5.23 16.32 9.20
C ALA A 192 5.82 15.87 7.85
N ARG A 193 5.08 16.09 6.74
CA ARG A 193 5.54 15.71 5.39
C ARG A 193 6.90 16.33 5.06
N ASP A 194 7.12 17.61 5.37
CA ASP A 194 8.39 18.27 5.08
C ASP A 194 9.55 17.66 5.87
N THR A 195 9.34 17.39 7.16
CA THR A 195 10.34 16.73 8.02
C THR A 195 10.71 15.35 7.49
N VAL A 196 9.72 14.52 7.13
CA VAL A 196 9.98 13.19 6.55
C VAL A 196 10.76 13.32 5.24
N GLY A 197 10.36 14.22 4.36
CA GLY A 197 11.05 14.44 3.09
C GLY A 197 12.50 14.88 3.26
N GLN A 198 12.78 15.73 4.25
CA GLN A 198 14.13 16.17 4.61
C GLN A 198 14.98 15.03 5.20
N LEU A 199 14.44 14.25 6.14
CA LEU A 199 15.12 13.09 6.74
C LEU A 199 15.49 12.04 5.69
N LEU A 200 14.61 11.82 4.72
CA LEU A 200 14.84 10.91 3.60
C LEU A 200 15.76 11.50 2.53
N GLY A 201 15.97 12.82 2.52
CA GLY A 201 16.73 13.51 1.49
C GLY A 201 16.10 13.40 0.10
N LEU A 202 14.76 13.49 0.03
CA LEU A 202 14.03 13.35 -1.24
C LEU A 202 14.45 14.45 -2.23
N PRO A 203 14.74 14.10 -3.51
CA PRO A 203 14.92 15.10 -4.56
C PRO A 203 13.64 15.92 -4.81
N PRO A 204 13.73 17.08 -5.50
CA PRO A 204 12.59 17.98 -5.68
C PRO A 204 11.34 17.34 -6.30
N ALA A 205 11.48 16.48 -7.32
CA ALA A 205 10.34 15.90 -8.00
C ALA A 205 9.60 14.81 -7.17
N PRO A 206 10.27 13.82 -6.55
CA PRO A 206 9.65 12.95 -5.55
C PRO A 206 9.07 13.70 -4.36
N MET A 207 9.74 14.77 -3.90
CA MET A 207 9.24 15.61 -2.82
C MET A 207 7.88 16.23 -3.16
N LEU A 208 7.69 16.71 -4.40
CA LEU A 208 6.40 17.25 -4.84
C LEU A 208 5.29 16.20 -4.77
N VAL A 209 5.55 14.96 -5.22
CA VAL A 209 4.58 13.86 -5.15
C VAL A 209 4.24 13.54 -3.69
N TRP A 210 5.25 13.47 -2.82
CA TRP A 210 5.09 13.23 -1.40
C TRP A 210 4.28 14.34 -0.70
N GLN A 211 4.64 15.60 -0.91
CA GLN A 211 3.95 16.74 -0.31
C GLN A 211 2.50 16.85 -0.76
N ARG A 212 2.21 16.58 -2.04
CA ARG A 212 0.85 16.72 -2.60
C ARG A 212 -0.04 15.52 -2.28
N PHE A 213 0.49 14.30 -2.44
CA PHE A 213 -0.31 13.08 -2.39
C PHE A 213 0.03 12.17 -1.20
N GLY A 214 1.07 12.46 -0.43
CA GLY A 214 1.53 11.53 0.62
C GLY A 214 1.96 10.17 0.07
N ILE A 215 2.50 10.14 -1.16
CA ILE A 215 3.01 8.95 -1.83
C ILE A 215 4.52 9.12 -2.03
N LEU A 216 5.31 8.15 -1.57
CA LEU A 216 6.74 8.11 -1.79
C LEU A 216 7.03 7.52 -3.18
N VAL A 217 7.99 8.09 -3.91
CA VAL A 217 8.43 7.56 -5.20
C VAL A 217 9.89 7.14 -5.09
N PHE A 218 10.14 5.86 -5.31
CA PHE A 218 11.44 5.22 -5.27
C PHE A 218 11.84 4.77 -6.68
N ASP A 219 12.40 5.70 -7.44
CA ASP A 219 12.81 5.46 -8.82
C ASP A 219 14.33 5.53 -9.01
N ASN A 220 15.08 5.83 -7.94
CA ASN A 220 16.54 5.98 -7.97
C ASN A 220 17.04 6.91 -9.10
N GLY A 221 16.28 7.96 -9.43
CA GLY A 221 16.60 8.91 -10.49
C GLY A 221 16.32 8.42 -11.91
N ALA A 222 15.60 7.32 -12.09
CA ALA A 222 15.20 6.83 -13.41
C ALA A 222 14.15 7.73 -14.07
N PHE A 223 13.22 8.31 -13.29
CA PHE A 223 12.19 9.18 -13.82
C PHE A 223 12.71 10.60 -14.09
N GLY A 224 12.34 11.14 -15.24
CA GLY A 224 12.57 12.54 -15.59
C GLY A 224 11.35 13.42 -15.30
N ASP A 225 11.47 14.72 -15.57
CA ASP A 225 10.41 15.70 -15.28
C ASP A 225 9.07 15.35 -15.94
N ARG A 226 9.08 14.83 -17.18
CA ARG A 226 7.87 14.40 -17.89
C ARG A 226 7.19 13.19 -17.22
N HIS A 227 7.95 12.25 -16.67
CA HIS A 227 7.38 11.13 -15.90
C HIS A 227 6.66 11.63 -14.65
N TYR A 228 7.28 12.54 -13.90
CA TYR A 228 6.66 13.10 -12.69
C TYR A 228 5.46 13.98 -13.02
N ALA A 229 5.53 14.83 -14.07
CA ALA A 229 4.37 15.63 -14.50
C ALA A 229 3.18 14.72 -14.87
N SER A 230 3.44 13.65 -15.62
CA SER A 230 2.43 12.64 -15.94
C SER A 230 1.85 11.99 -14.69
N LEU A 231 2.71 11.49 -13.80
CA LEU A 231 2.29 10.83 -12.57
C LEU A 231 1.50 11.75 -11.64
N VAL A 232 1.92 13.01 -11.48
CA VAL A 232 1.21 14.02 -10.67
C VAL A 232 -0.17 14.30 -11.23
N SER A 233 -0.30 14.45 -12.56
CA SER A 233 -1.60 14.68 -13.19
C SER A 233 -2.54 13.48 -13.05
N LEU A 234 -2.01 12.27 -13.18
CA LEU A 234 -2.76 11.02 -13.02
C LEU A 234 -3.23 10.81 -11.57
N LEU A 235 -2.36 11.02 -10.58
CA LEU A 235 -2.71 10.96 -9.16
C LEU A 235 -3.67 12.08 -8.75
N ALA A 236 -3.66 13.22 -9.42
CA ALA A 236 -4.67 14.25 -9.22
C ALA A 236 -6.04 13.88 -9.81
N ALA A 237 -6.04 13.11 -10.90
CA ALA A 237 -7.26 12.65 -11.57
C ALA A 237 -7.97 11.50 -10.83
N ILE A 238 -7.22 10.68 -10.08
CA ILE A 238 -7.74 9.55 -9.30
C ILE A 238 -7.54 9.82 -7.80
N PRO A 239 -8.60 10.12 -7.04
CA PRO A 239 -8.46 10.52 -5.63
C PRO A 239 -7.78 9.47 -4.75
N GLN A 240 -6.93 9.94 -3.81
CA GLN A 240 -6.12 9.07 -2.95
C GLN A 240 -6.93 8.06 -2.13
N GLN A 241 -8.13 8.44 -1.68
CA GLN A 241 -9.01 7.56 -0.92
C GLN A 241 -9.43 6.29 -1.68
N LEU A 242 -9.29 6.28 -3.00
CA LEU A 242 -9.68 5.13 -3.82
C LEU A 242 -8.61 4.04 -3.86
N HIS A 243 -7.32 4.38 -3.75
CA HIS A 243 -6.23 3.43 -4.03
C HIS A 243 -5.33 3.11 -2.84
N ALA A 244 -5.33 3.91 -1.76
CA ALA A 244 -4.49 3.67 -0.57
C ALA A 244 -2.99 3.44 -0.83
N ILE A 245 -2.47 3.78 -2.03
CA ILE A 245 -1.05 3.77 -2.38
C ILE A 245 -0.26 4.63 -1.38
N ARG A 246 0.83 4.05 -0.86
CA ARG A 246 1.82 4.70 0.00
C ARG A 246 3.16 4.88 -0.69
N ALA A 247 3.51 3.98 -1.60
CA ALA A 247 4.74 4.05 -2.35
C ALA A 247 4.58 3.56 -3.78
N ILE A 248 5.37 4.18 -4.66
CA ILE A 248 5.61 3.75 -6.04
C ILE A 248 7.08 3.38 -6.14
N ILE A 249 7.37 2.18 -6.61
CA ILE A 249 8.74 1.66 -6.76
C ILE A 249 9.00 1.37 -8.23
N VAL A 250 10.19 1.71 -8.73
CA VAL A 250 10.67 1.31 -10.06
C VAL A 250 11.64 0.13 -9.91
N PRO A 251 11.21 -1.12 -10.17
CA PRO A 251 12.03 -2.31 -9.90
C PRO A 251 13.38 -2.28 -10.60
N SER A 252 13.40 -1.90 -11.88
CA SER A 252 14.62 -1.87 -12.69
C SER A 252 15.66 -0.87 -12.20
N ALA A 253 15.27 0.14 -11.44
CA ALA A 253 16.16 1.19 -10.93
C ALA A 253 16.58 0.97 -9.47
N THR A 254 15.74 0.29 -8.69
CA THR A 254 15.94 0.05 -7.24
C THR A 254 16.46 -1.35 -6.93
N GLY A 255 16.27 -2.32 -7.83
CA GLY A 255 16.53 -3.74 -7.59
C GLY A 255 15.47 -4.42 -6.71
N ILE A 256 14.40 -3.72 -6.34
CA ILE A 256 13.31 -4.26 -5.52
C ILE A 256 12.25 -4.89 -6.43
N ALA A 257 12.07 -6.20 -6.28
CA ALA A 257 11.04 -6.94 -7.02
C ALA A 257 9.65 -6.81 -6.36
N PRO A 258 8.57 -6.93 -7.16
CA PRO A 258 7.23 -7.17 -6.62
C PRO A 258 7.24 -8.36 -5.64
N GLY A 259 6.50 -8.23 -4.53
CA GLY A 259 6.45 -9.25 -3.47
C GLY A 259 7.53 -9.12 -2.39
N THR A 260 8.40 -8.10 -2.46
CA THR A 260 9.27 -7.77 -1.32
C THR A 260 8.39 -7.44 -0.10
N GLY A 261 8.62 -8.16 1.02
CA GLY A 261 7.75 -8.13 2.21
C GLY A 261 7.89 -6.89 3.07
N PHE A 262 7.64 -5.71 2.50
CA PHE A 262 7.58 -4.46 3.26
C PHE A 262 6.36 -4.44 4.17
N SER A 263 6.53 -3.88 5.36
CA SER A 263 5.44 -3.67 6.30
C SER A 263 4.91 -2.25 6.15
N THR A 264 3.63 -2.14 5.78
CA THR A 264 2.92 -0.87 5.53
C THR A 264 1.40 -1.10 5.62
N SER A 265 0.69 -0.08 6.07
CA SER A 265 -0.78 -0.01 6.17
C SER A 265 -1.49 0.23 4.84
N GLY A 266 -0.74 0.48 3.76
CA GLY A 266 -1.31 0.72 2.43
C GLY A 266 -0.56 0.02 1.32
N GLN A 267 -0.88 0.37 0.08
CA GLN A 267 -0.40 -0.38 -1.09
C GLN A 267 0.93 0.14 -1.61
N ILE A 268 1.73 -0.78 -2.16
CA ILE A 268 2.95 -0.48 -2.90
C ILE A 268 2.69 -0.82 -4.37
N VAL A 269 2.84 0.17 -5.24
CA VAL A 269 2.70 0.01 -6.68
C VAL A 269 4.07 -0.08 -7.32
N TYR A 270 4.24 -1.02 -8.25
CA TYR A 270 5.48 -1.20 -8.99
C TYR A 270 5.27 -0.71 -10.41
N LEU A 271 6.04 0.31 -10.83
CA LEU A 271 5.97 0.85 -12.17
C LEU A 271 7.25 0.50 -12.94
N PRO A 272 7.15 0.01 -14.18
CA PRO A 272 8.33 -0.12 -15.03
C PRO A 272 8.86 1.25 -15.44
N TYR A 273 10.16 1.35 -15.69
CA TYR A 273 10.70 2.48 -16.45
C TYR A 273 10.39 2.28 -17.93
N ILE A 274 9.68 3.24 -18.52
CA ILE A 274 9.38 3.33 -19.95
C ILE A 274 9.65 4.77 -20.37
N SER A 275 10.37 5.00 -21.47
CA SER A 275 10.59 6.37 -21.95
C SER A 275 9.26 7.05 -22.30
N MET A 276 9.15 8.35 -22.01
CA MET A 276 7.97 9.16 -22.36
C MET A 276 7.78 9.35 -23.87
N ASP A 277 8.80 9.03 -24.67
CA ASP A 277 8.75 9.08 -26.14
C ASP A 277 8.25 7.76 -26.77
N VAL A 278 7.98 6.74 -25.95
CA VAL A 278 7.31 5.51 -26.40
C VAL A 278 5.80 5.71 -26.24
N TYR A 279 5.08 5.62 -27.35
CA TYR A 279 3.65 5.86 -27.40
C TYR A 279 2.84 4.57 -27.48
N THR A 280 1.60 4.61 -26.99
CA THR A 280 0.61 3.55 -27.18
C THR A 280 0.29 3.36 -28.66
N SER A 281 -0.12 2.15 -29.03
CA SER A 281 -0.53 1.86 -30.40
C SER A 281 -1.92 2.44 -30.70
N PRO A 282 -2.15 3.12 -31.84
CA PRO A 282 -3.49 3.49 -32.27
C PRO A 282 -4.43 2.28 -32.45
N ARG A 283 -3.85 1.08 -32.61
CA ARG A 283 -4.57 -0.20 -32.77
C ARG A 283 -5.20 -0.72 -31.47
N GLU A 284 -4.93 -0.06 -30.35
CA GLU A 284 -5.67 -0.30 -29.10
C GLU A 284 -7.15 0.07 -29.27
N PHE A 285 -7.46 0.91 -30.27
CA PHE A 285 -8.81 1.27 -30.69
C PHE A 285 -9.13 0.61 -32.04
N ILE A 286 -10.35 0.10 -32.21
CA ILE A 286 -10.72 -0.80 -33.31
C ILE A 286 -10.67 -0.16 -34.69
N GLU A 287 -10.89 1.15 -34.78
CA GLU A 287 -10.91 1.86 -36.07
C GLU A 287 -9.51 2.29 -36.56
N ASN A 288 -8.42 1.88 -35.88
CA ASN A 288 -7.03 2.25 -36.21
C ASN A 288 -6.75 3.76 -36.31
N GLN A 289 -7.59 4.61 -35.73
CA GLN A 289 -7.44 6.07 -35.67
C GLN A 289 -7.58 6.62 -34.24
N GLY A 290 -7.46 5.74 -33.24
CA GLY A 290 -7.59 6.16 -31.85
C GLY A 290 -6.45 7.10 -31.41
N PRO A 291 -6.70 7.91 -30.36
CA PRO A 291 -5.67 8.75 -29.79
C PRO A 291 -4.50 7.91 -29.25
N ILE A 292 -3.32 8.51 -29.25
CA ILE A 292 -2.12 7.93 -28.64
C ILE A 292 -1.70 8.76 -27.42
N ALA A 293 -1.08 8.09 -26.46
CA ALA A 293 -0.48 8.72 -25.29
C ALA A 293 0.87 8.06 -24.98
N PRO A 294 1.73 8.67 -24.15
CA PRO A 294 2.90 7.99 -23.65
C PRO A 294 2.53 6.66 -22.97
N GLN A 295 3.20 5.59 -23.36
CA GLN A 295 2.95 4.24 -22.86
C GLN A 295 3.16 4.15 -21.34
N PHE A 296 4.11 4.92 -20.79
CA PHE A 296 4.29 5.07 -19.36
C PHE A 296 3.00 5.48 -18.64
N THR A 297 2.29 6.49 -19.15
CA THR A 297 1.06 7.01 -18.53
C THR A 297 -0.05 5.96 -18.52
N ALA A 298 -0.21 5.21 -19.61
CA ALA A 298 -1.21 4.15 -19.72
C ALA A 298 -0.92 2.97 -18.77
N ILE A 299 0.36 2.56 -18.65
CA ILE A 299 0.78 1.51 -17.71
C ILE A 299 0.64 1.97 -16.25
N ALA A 300 1.01 3.22 -15.95
CA ALA A 300 0.84 3.78 -14.61
C ALA A 300 -0.64 3.81 -14.21
N ALA A 301 -1.54 4.15 -15.13
CA ALA A 301 -2.97 4.13 -14.87
C ALA A 301 -3.50 2.71 -14.62
N GLN A 302 -3.04 1.73 -15.40
CA GLN A 302 -3.36 0.32 -15.18
C GLN A 302 -2.99 -0.13 -13.75
N GLU A 303 -1.77 0.16 -13.30
CA GLU A 303 -1.32 -0.26 -11.96
C GLU A 303 -1.99 0.54 -10.82
N ILE A 304 -2.28 1.83 -11.03
CA ILE A 304 -3.07 2.61 -10.06
C ILE A 304 -4.50 2.07 -9.97
N VAL A 305 -5.13 1.70 -11.09
CA VAL A 305 -6.47 1.10 -11.08
C VAL A 305 -6.46 -0.27 -10.45
N ARG A 306 -5.39 -1.06 -10.58
CA ARG A 306 -5.23 -2.30 -9.80
C ARG A 306 -5.25 -2.02 -8.29
N ALA A 307 -4.57 -0.96 -7.84
CA ALA A 307 -4.64 -0.54 -6.44
C ALA A 307 -6.04 -0.04 -6.05
N VAL A 308 -6.73 0.73 -6.92
CA VAL A 308 -8.13 1.11 -6.69
C VAL A 308 -9.03 -0.12 -6.54
N GLN A 309 -8.86 -1.09 -7.44
CA GLN A 309 -9.61 -2.34 -7.46
C GLN A 309 -9.47 -3.07 -6.13
N ALA A 310 -8.25 -3.26 -5.62
CA ALA A 310 -8.02 -3.93 -4.35
C ALA A 310 -8.79 -3.28 -3.17
N VAL A 311 -8.81 -1.95 -3.09
CA VAL A 311 -9.57 -1.22 -2.05
C VAL A 311 -11.07 -1.33 -2.27
N GLN A 312 -11.53 -1.03 -3.49
CA GLN A 312 -12.96 -0.93 -3.77
C GLN A 312 -13.64 -2.29 -3.77
N PHE A 313 -12.95 -3.36 -4.14
CA PHE A 313 -13.51 -4.72 -4.06
C PHE A 313 -13.71 -5.17 -2.63
N TRP A 314 -12.80 -4.79 -1.71
CA TRP A 314 -12.99 -5.01 -0.29
C TRP A 314 -14.21 -4.26 0.27
N VAL A 315 -14.37 -2.99 -0.09
CA VAL A 315 -15.45 -2.13 0.44
C VAL A 315 -16.79 -2.35 -0.28
N ARG A 316 -16.77 -2.72 -1.57
CA ARG A 316 -17.93 -2.84 -2.46
C ARG A 316 -17.89 -4.18 -3.21
N PRO A 317 -18.13 -5.31 -2.53
CA PRO A 317 -18.07 -6.65 -3.14
C PRO A 317 -19.03 -6.83 -4.34
N ALA A 318 -20.07 -5.98 -4.45
CA ALA A 318 -20.94 -5.91 -5.62
C ALA A 318 -20.19 -5.70 -6.96
N LEU A 319 -19.06 -5.00 -6.93
CA LEU A 319 -18.23 -4.77 -8.13
C LEU A 319 -17.56 -6.06 -8.60
N ILE A 320 -17.16 -6.93 -7.66
CA ILE A 320 -16.60 -8.26 -7.96
C ILE A 320 -17.67 -9.12 -8.63
N ALA A 321 -18.86 -9.19 -8.04
CA ALA A 321 -19.97 -9.96 -8.60
C ALA A 321 -20.30 -9.49 -10.02
N ARG A 322 -20.37 -8.18 -10.26
CA ARG A 322 -20.61 -7.63 -11.61
C ARG A 322 -19.52 -8.00 -12.60
N ARG A 323 -18.25 -7.91 -12.20
CA ARG A 323 -17.12 -8.33 -13.04
C ARG A 323 -17.25 -9.81 -13.45
N ASP A 324 -17.55 -10.68 -12.50
CA ASP A 324 -17.59 -12.12 -12.75
C ASP A 324 -18.74 -12.51 -13.70
N ILE A 325 -19.88 -11.81 -13.62
CA ILE A 325 -21.00 -11.98 -14.56
C ILE A 325 -20.61 -11.50 -15.96
N ILE A 326 -19.97 -10.33 -16.07
CA ILE A 326 -19.46 -9.83 -17.34
C ILE A 326 -18.54 -10.88 -17.97
N LEU A 327 -17.62 -11.47 -17.21
CA LEU A 327 -16.70 -12.50 -17.71
C LEU A 327 -17.42 -13.80 -18.08
N ALA A 328 -18.37 -14.25 -17.26
CA ALA A 328 -19.16 -15.44 -17.55
C ALA A 328 -19.97 -15.29 -18.85
N ASN A 329 -20.56 -14.12 -19.07
CA ASN A 329 -21.33 -13.82 -20.27
C ASN A 329 -20.43 -13.58 -21.49
N ALA A 330 -19.31 -12.87 -21.31
CA ALA A 330 -18.34 -12.64 -22.37
C ALA A 330 -17.69 -13.94 -22.86
N GLY A 331 -17.36 -14.85 -21.95
CA GLY A 331 -16.70 -16.11 -22.25
C GLY A 331 -15.41 -15.92 -23.06
N ALA A 332 -15.19 -16.76 -24.06
CA ALA A 332 -14.03 -16.65 -24.96
C ALA A 332 -14.28 -15.72 -26.18
N VAL A 333 -15.42 -15.01 -26.24
CA VAL A 333 -15.78 -14.22 -27.41
C VAL A 333 -15.04 -12.88 -27.40
N GLU A 334 -14.04 -12.76 -28.27
CA GLU A 334 -13.15 -11.60 -28.36
C GLU A 334 -13.88 -10.25 -28.49
N ALA A 335 -14.94 -10.18 -29.30
CA ALA A 335 -15.71 -8.96 -29.54
C ALA A 335 -16.49 -8.45 -28.31
N ARG A 336 -16.56 -9.25 -27.24
CA ARG A 336 -17.22 -8.87 -25.98
C ARG A 336 -16.27 -8.16 -25.01
N TYR A 337 -15.01 -7.96 -25.35
CA TYR A 337 -14.02 -7.27 -24.53
C TYR A 337 -13.64 -5.92 -25.14
N LEU A 338 -13.62 -4.86 -24.33
CA LEU A 338 -13.29 -3.52 -24.82
C LEU A 338 -11.84 -3.37 -25.23
N ARG A 339 -10.91 -3.95 -24.47
CA ARG A 339 -9.51 -3.95 -24.86
C ARG A 339 -9.29 -5.02 -25.93
N HIS A 340 -8.83 -4.56 -27.10
CA HIS A 340 -8.78 -5.37 -28.31
C HIS A 340 -7.99 -6.69 -28.13
N PHE A 341 -8.56 -7.82 -28.59
CA PHE A 341 -8.02 -9.17 -28.38
C PHE A 341 -6.58 -9.40 -28.89
N ARG A 342 -6.22 -8.73 -29.99
CA ARG A 342 -4.86 -8.70 -30.54
C ARG A 342 -3.80 -8.20 -29.54
N ILE A 343 -4.23 -7.52 -28.48
CA ILE A 343 -3.36 -7.04 -27.40
C ILE A 343 -3.52 -7.93 -26.17
N VAL A 344 -4.76 -8.24 -25.75
CA VAL A 344 -5.03 -9.11 -24.59
C VAL A 344 -6.09 -10.15 -24.95
N HIS A 345 -5.69 -11.42 -24.97
CA HIS A 345 -6.58 -12.53 -25.29
C HIS A 345 -7.60 -12.78 -24.15
N PRO A 346 -8.87 -13.15 -24.43
CA PRO A 346 -9.88 -13.42 -23.40
C PRO A 346 -9.45 -14.40 -22.30
N ALA A 347 -8.62 -15.38 -22.64
CA ALA A 347 -8.06 -16.34 -21.68
C ALA A 347 -7.29 -15.67 -20.52
N THR A 348 -6.70 -14.48 -20.74
CA THR A 348 -6.05 -13.72 -19.66
C THR A 348 -7.05 -13.37 -18.57
N TYR A 349 -8.24 -12.87 -18.93
CA TYR A 349 -9.28 -12.50 -17.97
C TYR A 349 -9.95 -13.72 -17.35
N MET A 350 -10.13 -14.79 -18.11
CA MET A 350 -10.71 -16.03 -17.56
C MET A 350 -9.77 -16.70 -16.56
N ASN A 351 -8.46 -16.65 -16.79
CA ASN A 351 -7.47 -17.22 -15.86
C ASN A 351 -7.16 -16.27 -14.70
N ASN A 352 -7.33 -14.96 -14.90
CA ASN A 352 -7.13 -13.93 -13.89
C ASN A 352 -8.19 -12.83 -14.03
N PRO A 353 -9.39 -13.02 -13.43
CA PRO A 353 -10.49 -12.07 -13.50
C PRO A 353 -10.12 -10.65 -13.08
N ASP A 354 -9.21 -10.51 -12.11
CA ASP A 354 -8.74 -9.23 -11.60
C ASP A 354 -8.02 -8.36 -12.66
N GLU A 355 -7.64 -8.90 -13.82
CA GLU A 355 -7.03 -8.12 -14.91
C GLU A 355 -8.02 -7.31 -15.74
N LEU A 356 -9.34 -7.58 -15.66
CA LEU A 356 -10.31 -6.95 -16.56
C LEU A 356 -10.30 -5.41 -16.44
N LEU A 357 -10.41 -4.86 -15.23
CA LEU A 357 -10.50 -3.41 -15.02
C LEU A 357 -9.15 -2.68 -15.15
N PRO A 358 -8.02 -3.20 -14.62
CA PRO A 358 -6.71 -2.64 -14.90
C PRO A 358 -6.40 -2.60 -16.40
N ALA A 359 -6.69 -3.67 -17.13
CA ALA A 359 -6.48 -3.69 -18.57
C ALA A 359 -7.35 -2.64 -19.28
N LEU A 360 -8.61 -2.49 -18.89
CA LEU A 360 -9.48 -1.45 -19.46
C LEU A 360 -9.00 -0.03 -19.13
N ALA A 361 -8.43 0.20 -17.94
CA ALA A 361 -7.89 1.49 -17.54
C ALA A 361 -6.80 2.00 -18.48
N TYR A 362 -6.06 1.08 -19.12
CA TYR A 362 -5.05 1.41 -20.12
C TYR A 362 -5.59 2.26 -21.26
N ILE A 363 -6.74 1.90 -21.85
CA ILE A 363 -7.37 2.69 -22.93
C ILE A 363 -8.25 3.81 -22.38
N TYR A 364 -8.84 3.61 -21.19
CA TYR A 364 -9.71 4.61 -20.54
C TYR A 364 -8.95 5.90 -20.21
N VAL A 365 -7.70 5.82 -19.76
CA VAL A 365 -6.91 7.02 -19.44
C VAL A 365 -6.45 7.77 -20.67
N ILE A 366 -6.24 7.08 -21.80
CA ILE A 366 -5.83 7.70 -23.07
C ILE A 366 -6.95 8.64 -23.52
N ASP A 367 -8.16 8.10 -23.66
CA ASP A 367 -9.35 8.87 -23.99
C ASP A 367 -10.64 8.10 -23.69
N SER A 368 -11.19 8.33 -22.50
CA SER A 368 -12.46 7.74 -22.06
C SER A 368 -13.64 8.07 -22.98
N ARG A 369 -13.61 9.18 -23.75
CA ARG A 369 -14.63 9.50 -24.76
C ARG A 369 -14.67 8.46 -25.85
N THR A 370 -13.50 8.24 -26.43
CA THR A 370 -13.33 7.33 -27.56
C THR A 370 -13.62 5.90 -27.12
N VAL A 371 -13.22 5.51 -25.90
CA VAL A 371 -13.58 4.20 -25.32
C VAL A 371 -15.09 4.05 -25.13
N PHE A 372 -15.79 5.09 -24.65
CA PHE A 372 -17.25 5.02 -24.49
C PHE A 372 -17.97 4.89 -25.84
N GLN A 373 -17.56 5.66 -26.84
CA GLN A 373 -18.12 5.56 -28.20
C GLN A 373 -17.89 4.17 -28.80
N MET A 374 -16.72 3.60 -28.58
CA MET A 374 -16.39 2.23 -28.98
C MET A 374 -17.31 1.20 -28.28
N ALA A 375 -17.55 1.35 -26.98
CA ALA A 375 -18.47 0.51 -26.23
C ALA A 375 -19.89 0.58 -26.79
N ILE A 376 -20.38 1.79 -27.10
CA ILE A 376 -21.71 1.98 -27.72
C ILE A 376 -21.77 1.33 -29.11
N GLY A 377 -20.73 1.48 -29.93
CA GLY A 377 -20.65 0.82 -31.23
C GLY A 377 -20.79 -0.70 -31.12
N TYR A 378 -20.10 -1.31 -30.17
CA TYR A 378 -20.23 -2.75 -29.89
C TYR A 378 -21.58 -3.15 -29.32
N PHE A 379 -22.15 -2.32 -28.44
CA PHE A 379 -23.50 -2.53 -27.92
C PHE A 379 -24.53 -2.60 -29.06
N LEU A 380 -24.43 -1.71 -30.06
CA LEU A 380 -25.28 -1.73 -31.25
C LEU A 380 -25.07 -2.97 -32.14
N LEU A 381 -23.98 -3.70 -31.95
CA LEU A 381 -23.67 -4.99 -32.59
C LEU A 381 -24.01 -6.19 -31.69
N ASN A 382 -24.87 -6.00 -30.69
CA ASN A 382 -25.27 -7.00 -29.70
C ASN A 382 -24.09 -7.58 -28.86
N GLN A 383 -23.03 -6.79 -28.65
CA GLN A 383 -21.93 -7.11 -27.74
C GLN A 383 -22.06 -6.28 -26.45
N HIS A 384 -23.08 -6.59 -25.65
CA HIS A 384 -23.53 -5.73 -24.55
C HIS A 384 -22.53 -5.61 -23.40
N GLU A 385 -21.67 -6.61 -23.22
CA GLU A 385 -20.67 -6.69 -22.15
C GLU A 385 -19.65 -5.56 -22.21
N THR A 386 -19.44 -4.96 -23.38
CA THR A 386 -18.47 -3.87 -23.58
C THR A 386 -18.91 -2.58 -22.87
N VAL A 387 -20.19 -2.19 -22.98
CA VAL A 387 -20.73 -1.06 -22.20
C VAL A 387 -20.71 -1.38 -20.71
N ASP A 388 -20.99 -2.63 -20.35
CA ASP A 388 -20.99 -3.04 -18.95
C ASP A 388 -19.60 -2.93 -18.31
N GLN A 389 -18.55 -3.31 -19.04
CA GLN A 389 -17.15 -3.11 -18.66
C GLN A 389 -16.83 -1.63 -18.45
N PHE A 390 -17.24 -0.76 -19.39
CA PHE A 390 -17.03 0.68 -19.26
C PHE A 390 -17.71 1.26 -18.01
N LEU A 391 -18.99 0.91 -17.80
CA LEU A 391 -19.76 1.40 -16.65
C LEU A 391 -19.22 0.84 -15.34
N LEU A 392 -18.73 -0.40 -15.31
CA LEU A 392 -18.09 -0.99 -14.14
C LEU A 392 -16.80 -0.25 -13.76
N LEU A 393 -15.93 0.08 -14.73
CA LEU A 393 -14.73 0.88 -14.44
C LEU A 393 -15.09 2.31 -13.99
N ALA A 394 -16.08 2.95 -14.62
CA ALA A 394 -16.57 4.25 -14.17
C ALA A 394 -17.12 4.19 -12.72
N ASP A 395 -17.87 3.12 -12.39
CA ASP A 395 -18.39 2.90 -11.04
C ASP A 395 -17.26 2.66 -10.03
N LEU A 396 -16.23 1.91 -10.41
CA LEU A 396 -15.03 1.70 -9.60
C LEU A 396 -14.36 3.04 -9.27
N LEU A 397 -14.10 3.86 -10.30
CA LEU A 397 -13.42 5.15 -10.15
C LEU A 397 -14.27 6.24 -9.50
N SER A 398 -15.58 6.05 -9.38
CA SER A 398 -16.45 6.96 -8.62
C SER A 398 -16.36 6.79 -7.11
N GLY A 399 -15.81 5.66 -6.62
CA GLY A 399 -15.80 5.31 -5.20
C GLY A 399 -17.18 5.22 -4.55
N GLY A 400 -18.25 5.00 -5.32
CA GLY A 400 -19.63 5.02 -4.84
C GLY A 400 -20.31 6.40 -4.91
N GLY A 401 -19.57 7.45 -5.27
CA GLY A 401 -20.11 8.79 -5.48
C GLY A 401 -21.04 8.92 -6.69
N PRO A 402 -21.70 10.08 -6.87
CA PRO A 402 -22.62 10.33 -7.98
C PRO A 402 -21.90 10.72 -9.29
N THR A 403 -20.56 10.80 -9.28
CA THR A 403 -19.76 11.17 -10.45
C THR A 403 -18.57 10.23 -10.62
N ALA A 404 -18.23 9.92 -11.87
CA ALA A 404 -17.01 9.22 -12.24
C ALA A 404 -16.09 10.17 -13.04
N PRO A 405 -14.75 10.03 -12.92
CA PRO A 405 -13.83 10.84 -13.71
C PRO A 405 -13.74 10.31 -15.16
N LEU A 406 -14.04 11.16 -16.14
CA LEU A 406 -13.69 10.92 -17.54
C LEU A 406 -12.29 11.45 -17.80
N LEU A 407 -11.42 10.58 -18.29
CA LEU A 407 -10.00 10.87 -18.45
C LEU A 407 -9.63 11.08 -19.92
N SER A 408 -8.62 11.91 -20.14
CA SER A 408 -7.92 12.07 -21.42
C SER A 408 -6.45 12.40 -21.15
N THR A 409 -5.55 11.93 -22.01
CA THR A 409 -4.11 12.14 -21.86
C THR A 409 -3.54 12.90 -23.05
N SER A 410 -2.73 13.92 -22.79
CA SER A 410 -2.02 14.67 -23.84
C SER A 410 -0.80 13.91 -24.38
N LEU A 411 -0.22 14.35 -25.50
CA LEU A 411 1.03 13.78 -26.04
C LEU A 411 2.24 13.95 -25.11
N LEU A 412 2.13 14.83 -24.10
CA LEU A 412 3.14 15.03 -23.06
C LEU A 412 2.92 14.10 -21.85
N GLY A 413 1.83 13.33 -21.82
CA GLY A 413 1.48 12.44 -20.73
C GLY A 413 0.68 13.10 -19.61
N GLU A 414 0.23 14.34 -19.81
CA GLU A 414 -0.61 15.04 -18.83
C GLU A 414 -2.04 14.51 -18.91
N VAL A 415 -2.55 14.04 -17.77
CA VAL A 415 -3.90 13.50 -17.62
C VAL A 415 -4.85 14.60 -17.14
N VAL A 416 -5.93 14.81 -17.89
CA VAL A 416 -7.02 15.71 -17.51
C VAL A 416 -8.25 14.88 -17.16
N SER A 417 -8.96 15.30 -16.12
CA SER A 417 -10.19 14.67 -15.65
C SER A 417 -11.37 15.63 -15.74
N ALA A 418 -12.49 15.14 -16.25
CA ALA A 418 -13.78 15.84 -16.23
C ALA A 418 -14.83 14.96 -15.52
N PRO A 419 -15.61 15.49 -14.56
CA PRO A 419 -16.61 14.68 -13.88
C PRO A 419 -17.78 14.37 -14.81
N ALA A 420 -18.20 13.10 -14.84
CA ALA A 420 -19.44 12.64 -15.46
C ALA A 420 -20.41 12.15 -14.40
N ALA A 421 -21.63 12.69 -14.40
CA ALA A 421 -22.68 12.21 -13.50
C ALA A 421 -23.06 10.76 -13.86
N ILE A 422 -23.07 9.89 -12.86
CA ILE A 422 -23.50 8.50 -12.98
C ILE A 422 -24.77 8.26 -12.16
N GLY A 423 -25.52 7.23 -12.52
CA GLY A 423 -26.67 6.75 -11.75
C GLY A 423 -26.54 5.27 -11.48
N ARG A 424 -27.07 4.83 -10.34
CA ARG A 424 -27.14 3.42 -9.98
C ARG A 424 -28.57 2.97 -9.83
N VAL A 425 -28.82 1.72 -10.18
CA VAL A 425 -30.08 1.03 -9.90
C VAL A 425 -29.83 -0.07 -8.89
N HIS A 426 -30.76 -0.19 -7.94
CA HIS A 426 -30.78 -1.30 -6.98
C HIS A 426 -31.39 -2.54 -7.62
N GLY A 427 -30.88 -3.72 -7.27
CA GLY A 427 -31.53 -4.91 -7.76
C GLY A 427 -30.97 -6.28 -7.40
N ASN A 428 -31.90 -7.24 -7.27
CA ASN A 428 -31.62 -8.64 -6.95
C ASN A 428 -31.37 -9.49 -8.22
N TRP A 429 -31.05 -8.85 -9.34
CA TRP A 429 -31.20 -9.42 -10.68
C TRP A 429 -30.20 -10.52 -11.00
N ILE A 430 -29.16 -10.69 -10.20
CA ILE A 430 -28.04 -11.55 -10.56
C ILE A 430 -28.32 -12.96 -10.07
N ARG A 431 -28.72 -13.80 -11.02
CA ARG A 431 -28.55 -15.23 -10.86
C ARG A 431 -27.05 -15.51 -10.95
N ALA A 432 -26.49 -16.23 -9.98
CA ALA A 432 -25.14 -16.76 -10.12
C ALA A 432 -25.05 -17.48 -11.48
N PRO A 433 -24.03 -17.22 -12.31
CA PRO A 433 -23.87 -17.91 -13.58
C PRO A 433 -23.87 -19.41 -13.29
N TYR A 434 -24.91 -20.10 -13.75
CA TYR A 434 -24.96 -21.55 -13.71
C TYR A 434 -23.94 -22.04 -14.73
N PRO A 435 -22.96 -22.84 -14.29
CA PRO A 435 -22.79 -24.08 -15.02
C PRO A 435 -22.52 -25.25 -14.09
N ALA A 436 -23.00 -26.42 -14.51
CA ALA A 436 -22.71 -27.72 -13.91
C ALA A 436 -21.20 -28.08 -13.84
N ASN A 437 -20.30 -27.21 -14.33
CA ASN A 437 -18.85 -27.42 -14.43
C ASN A 437 -17.96 -26.24 -13.92
N ALA A 438 -18.48 -25.11 -13.43
CA ALA A 438 -17.63 -24.01 -12.90
C ALA A 438 -17.36 -24.18 -11.41
N GLY A 439 -16.69 -25.28 -11.05
CA GLY A 439 -16.42 -25.65 -9.67
C GLY A 439 -15.42 -24.76 -8.91
N LEU A 440 -14.99 -23.60 -9.43
CA LEU A 440 -13.84 -22.87 -8.85
C LEU A 440 -13.92 -21.33 -8.82
N MET A 441 -14.92 -20.67 -9.43
CA MET A 441 -14.88 -19.19 -9.55
C MET A 441 -15.88 -18.44 -8.66
N TYR A 442 -16.74 -19.12 -7.90
CA TYR A 442 -17.86 -18.46 -7.25
C TYR A 442 -17.86 -18.60 -5.73
N ASN A 443 -17.85 -17.47 -5.02
CA ASN A 443 -18.29 -17.42 -3.63
C ASN A 443 -19.83 -17.44 -3.62
N PRO A 444 -20.50 -18.46 -3.05
CA PRO A 444 -21.94 -18.60 -3.11
C PRO A 444 -22.72 -17.52 -2.34
N ALA A 445 -22.05 -16.67 -1.55
CA ALA A 445 -22.65 -15.54 -0.86
C ALA A 445 -22.70 -14.28 -1.75
N ILE A 446 -23.48 -14.30 -2.83
CA ILE A 446 -23.81 -13.06 -3.54
C ILE A 446 -24.65 -12.19 -2.61
N PRO A 447 -24.26 -10.94 -2.33
CA PRO A 447 -25.09 -10.04 -1.55
C PRO A 447 -26.45 -9.83 -2.25
N VAL A 448 -27.54 -9.89 -1.51
CA VAL A 448 -28.90 -9.72 -2.06
C VAL A 448 -29.26 -8.26 -2.36
N ASP A 449 -28.42 -7.30 -1.95
CA ASP A 449 -28.59 -5.85 -2.16
C ASP A 449 -27.37 -5.34 -2.94
N LEU A 450 -27.55 -5.14 -4.26
CA LEU A 450 -26.49 -4.72 -5.16
C LEU A 450 -26.90 -3.47 -5.93
N TRP A 451 -25.98 -2.52 -6.02
CA TRP A 451 -26.15 -1.26 -6.73
C TRP A 451 -25.21 -1.20 -7.93
N PHE A 452 -25.78 -1.04 -9.12
CA PHE A 452 -25.02 -1.05 -10.37
C PHE A 452 -25.13 0.28 -11.09
N CYS A 453 -23.99 0.86 -11.45
CA CYS A 453 -23.95 1.95 -12.41
C CYS A 453 -24.65 1.56 -13.71
N ASN A 454 -25.78 2.21 -13.99
CA ASN A 454 -26.66 1.97 -15.12
C ASN A 454 -26.85 3.22 -15.98
N ARG A 455 -26.28 4.34 -15.55
CA ARG A 455 -26.46 5.63 -16.20
C ARG A 455 -25.15 6.38 -16.18
N ILE A 456 -24.83 7.04 -17.28
CA ILE A 456 -23.73 7.99 -17.35
C ILE A 456 -24.13 9.19 -18.22
N SER A 457 -23.75 10.38 -17.78
CA SER A 457 -23.93 11.63 -18.51
C SER A 457 -22.65 11.96 -19.26
N TYR A 458 -22.76 12.17 -20.57
CA TYR A 458 -21.62 12.43 -21.44
C TYR A 458 -21.92 13.65 -22.32
N GLY A 459 -21.28 14.78 -22.02
CA GLY A 459 -21.62 16.06 -22.66
C GLY A 459 -23.07 16.46 -22.35
N PRO A 460 -23.90 16.81 -23.36
CA PRO A 460 -25.31 17.15 -23.15
C PRO A 460 -26.21 15.91 -23.01
N SER A 461 -25.72 14.71 -23.33
CA SER A 461 -26.53 13.50 -23.44
C SER A 461 -26.49 12.67 -22.17
N THR A 462 -27.60 12.02 -21.82
CA THR A 462 -27.65 11.04 -20.74
C THR A 462 -27.99 9.66 -21.29
N TYR A 463 -27.13 8.69 -20.99
CA TYR A 463 -27.31 7.30 -21.40
C TYR A 463 -27.81 6.50 -20.21
N VAL A 464 -28.92 5.79 -20.37
CA VAL A 464 -29.52 4.94 -19.33
C VAL A 464 -29.66 3.53 -19.88
N PHE A 465 -29.17 2.56 -19.12
CA PHE A 465 -29.17 1.16 -19.48
C PHE A 465 -30.06 0.35 -18.52
N SER A 466 -30.79 -0.60 -19.09
CA SER A 466 -31.59 -1.59 -18.37
C SER A 466 -30.78 -2.87 -18.18
N PHE A 467 -31.02 -3.55 -17.06
CA PHE A 467 -30.41 -4.83 -16.73
C PHE A 467 -31.44 -5.95 -16.66
N ASP A 468 -31.04 -7.16 -17.01
CA ASP A 468 -31.71 -8.42 -16.66
C ASP A 468 -30.75 -9.35 -15.88
N GLU A 469 -31.08 -10.64 -15.79
CA GLU A 469 -30.24 -11.64 -15.11
C GLU A 469 -28.92 -11.96 -15.83
N HIS A 470 -28.74 -11.48 -17.05
CA HIS A 470 -27.56 -11.65 -17.89
C HIS A 470 -26.80 -10.33 -18.13
N GLY A 471 -27.13 -9.25 -17.42
CA GLY A 471 -26.45 -7.96 -17.53
C GLY A 471 -27.23 -6.95 -18.36
N ILE A 472 -26.54 -6.09 -19.12
CA ILE A 472 -27.17 -4.99 -19.87
C ILE A 472 -27.98 -5.54 -21.04
N THR A 473 -29.27 -5.16 -21.15
CA THR A 473 -30.16 -5.59 -22.23
C THR A 473 -30.54 -4.50 -23.21
N HIS A 474 -30.75 -3.27 -22.74
CA HIS A 474 -31.25 -2.16 -23.54
C HIS A 474 -30.61 -0.84 -23.10
N GLY A 475 -30.36 0.06 -24.06
CA GLY A 475 -29.88 1.41 -23.82
C GLY A 475 -30.88 2.44 -24.34
N TYR A 476 -31.10 3.50 -23.56
CA TYR A 476 -31.87 4.67 -23.95
C TYR A 476 -30.97 5.90 -23.90
N LEU A 477 -30.95 6.67 -24.99
CA LEU A 477 -30.42 8.03 -25.02
C LEU A 477 -31.54 9.00 -24.64
N ARG A 478 -31.29 9.86 -23.65
CA ARG A 478 -32.13 11.02 -23.35
C ARG A 478 -31.41 12.32 -23.64
#